data_AF-A0A6V7J9A1-F1
#
_entry.id   AF-A0A6V7J9A1-F1
#
_cell.length_a   1.000
_cell.length_b   1.000
_cell.length_c   1.000
_cell.angle_alpha   90.00
_cell.angle_beta   90.00
_cell.angle_gamma   90.00
#
_symmetry.space_group_name_H-M   'P 1'
#
loop_
_entity.id
_entity.type
_entity.pdbx_description
1 polymer ?
#
loop_
_entity_poly.entity_id
_entity_poly.type
_entity_poly.pdbx_seq_one_letter_code
_entity_poly.pdbx_strand_id
1 'polypeptide(L)' 'VFAEEFPEVNVINYSPGPVDTELLRTFLETTPDESVREELKGLKNKRPHLTTEQTVKRLVAILRDQKYKSGNHVDYFSDI' A
#
# COMPACT_ATOMS: atom_id res chain seq x y z
N VAL A 1 -19.00 -4.62 -4.90
CA VAL A 1 -19.31 -5.48 -6.07
C VAL A 1 -18.75 -6.89 -5.88
N PHE A 2 -17.49 -7.26 -6.20
CA PHE A 2 -17.04 -8.67 -6.07
C PHE A 2 -17.23 -9.30 -4.67
N ALA A 3 -16.84 -8.60 -3.60
CA ALA A 3 -17.01 -9.09 -2.22
C ALA A 3 -18.48 -9.23 -1.77
N GLU A 4 -19.41 -8.53 -2.44
CA GLU A 4 -20.85 -8.61 -2.16
C GLU A 4 -21.51 -9.72 -2.99
N GLU A 5 -21.02 -9.96 -4.21
CA GLU A 5 -21.49 -10.99 -5.13
C GLU A 5 -21.08 -12.40 -4.67
N PHE A 6 -19.91 -12.53 -4.02
CA PHE A 6 -19.34 -13.80 -3.57
C PHE A 6 -19.02 -13.76 -2.06
N PRO A 7 -20.04 -13.83 -1.17
CA PRO A 7 -19.86 -13.70 0.27
C PRO A 7 -19.02 -14.80 0.92
N GLU A 8 -18.85 -15.94 0.23
CA GLU A 8 -17.96 -17.04 0.63
C GLU A 8 -16.48 -16.74 0.38
N VAL A 9 -16.16 -15.72 -0.43
CA VAL A 9 -14.79 -15.30 -0.72
C VAL A 9 -14.41 -14.12 0.18
N ASN A 10 -13.30 -14.29 0.92
CA ASN A 10 -12.72 -13.20 1.69
C ASN A 10 -11.83 -12.34 0.78
N VAL A 11 -12.17 -11.05 0.64
CA VAL A 11 -11.54 -10.10 -0.28
C VAL A 11 -10.92 -8.96 0.51
N ILE A 12 -9.74 -8.51 0.11
CA ILE A 12 -9.09 -7.31 0.67
C ILE A 12 -8.46 -6.49 -0.45
N ASN A 13 -8.52 -5.16 -0.32
CA ASN A 13 -7.74 -4.24 -1.13
C ASN A 13 -6.66 -3.60 -0.24
N TYR A 14 -5.43 -4.12 -0.32
CA TYR A 14 -4.33 -3.70 0.53
C TYR A 14 -3.44 -2.66 -0.16
N SER A 15 -3.32 -1.48 0.43
CA SER A 15 -2.34 -0.45 0.04
C SER A 15 -1.01 -0.67 0.78
N PRO A 16 0.07 -1.04 0.08
CA PRO A 16 1.33 -1.44 0.72
C PRO A 16 2.17 -0.29 1.26
N GLY A 17 1.74 0.97 1.09
CA GLY A 17 2.53 2.17 1.34
C GLY A 17 3.61 2.42 0.28
N PRO A 18 4.49 3.43 0.47
CA PRO A 18 5.57 3.74 -0.46
C PRO A 18 6.72 2.72 -0.31
N VAL A 19 6.69 1.65 -1.09
CA VAL A 19 7.69 0.57 -1.03
C VAL A 19 8.88 0.87 -1.94
N ASP A 20 10.10 0.73 -1.43
CA ASP A 20 11.34 0.85 -2.20
C ASP A 20 11.48 -0.32 -3.20
N THR A 21 10.83 -0.13 -4.33
CA THR A 21 10.83 -1.03 -5.48
C THR A 21 11.28 -0.26 -6.72
N GLU A 22 11.62 -0.99 -7.77
CA GLU A 22 11.91 -0.39 -9.07
C GLU A 22 10.76 0.50 -9.55
N LEU A 23 9.50 0.08 -9.36
CA LEU A 23 8.32 0.86 -9.73
C LEU A 23 8.35 2.26 -9.10
N LEU A 24 8.62 2.36 -7.80
CA LEU A 24 8.66 3.65 -7.12
C LEU A 24 9.85 4.50 -7.61
N ARG A 25 11.02 3.91 -7.83
CA ARG A 25 12.19 4.63 -8.34
C ARG A 25 11.94 5.18 -9.74
N THR A 26 11.45 4.34 -10.65
CA THR A 26 11.08 4.75 -12.01
C THR A 26 10.03 5.86 -11.99
N PHE A 27 9.02 5.76 -11.13
CA PHE A 27 8.01 6.80 -10.99
C PHE A 27 8.63 8.14 -10.54
N LEU A 28 9.52 8.12 -9.54
CA LEU A 28 10.23 9.31 -9.06
C LEU A 28 11.13 9.96 -10.13
N GLU A 29 11.69 9.16 -11.03
CA GLU A 29 12.59 9.63 -12.09
C GLU A 29 11.84 10.14 -13.33
N THR A 30 10.71 9.51 -13.66
CA THR A 30 10.03 9.71 -14.96
C THR A 30 8.77 10.56 -14.89
N THR A 31 8.30 10.93 -13.69
CA THR A 31 7.13 11.80 -13.53
C THR A 31 7.35 13.13 -14.27
N PRO A 32 6.50 13.50 -15.25
CA PRO A 32 6.72 14.67 -16.10
C PRO A 32 6.39 15.99 -15.40
N ASP A 33 5.53 15.95 -14.38
CA ASP A 33 5.18 17.12 -13.59
C ASP A 33 6.24 17.36 -12.51
N GLU A 34 6.96 18.49 -12.63
CA GLU A 34 8.04 18.85 -11.70
C GLU A 34 7.52 19.12 -10.28
N SER A 35 6.29 19.64 -10.13
CA SER A 35 5.70 19.87 -8.80
C SER A 35 5.40 18.56 -8.08
N VAL A 36 4.90 17.57 -8.82
CA VAL A 36 4.66 16.21 -8.31
C VAL A 36 5.99 15.54 -7.98
N ARG A 37 7.00 15.69 -8.83
CA ARG A 37 8.35 15.15 -8.59
C ARG A 37 8.97 15.71 -7.29
N GLU A 38 8.87 17.02 -7.06
CA GLU A 38 9.40 17.65 -5.85
C GLU A 38 8.59 17.26 -4.60
N GLU A 39 7.27 17.15 -4.69
CA GLU A 39 6.44 16.65 -3.58
C GLU A 39 6.83 15.20 -3.20
N LEU A 40 7.08 14.35 -4.21
CA LEU A 40 7.48 12.96 -4.01
C LEU A 40 8.91 12.81 -3.47
N LYS A 41 9.85 13.67 -3.88
CA LYS A 41 11.17 13.76 -3.23
C LYS A 41 11.03 14.21 -1.78
N GLY A 42 10.13 15.16 -1.50
CA GLY A 42 9.80 15.62 -0.14
C GLY A 42 9.14 14.53 0.72
N LEU A 43 8.38 13.62 0.12
CA LEU A 43 7.79 12.46 0.80
C LEU A 43 8.85 11.52 1.39
N LYS A 44 10.05 11.43 0.79
CA LYS A 44 11.21 10.70 1.38
C LYS A 44 11.53 11.18 2.80
N ASN A 45 11.32 12.48 3.06
CA ASN A 45 11.63 13.10 4.35
C ASN A 45 10.45 13.01 5.34
N LYS A 46 9.21 12.84 4.85
CA LYS A 46 8.00 12.80 5.68
C LYS A 46 7.56 11.39 6.07
N ARG A 47 7.83 10.37 5.25
CA ARG A 47 7.60 8.96 5.57
C ARG A 47 8.75 8.11 5.01
N PRO A 48 9.42 7.28 5.83
CA PRO A 48 10.47 6.41 5.32
C PRO A 48 9.89 5.44 4.29
N HIS A 49 10.62 5.22 3.20
CA HIS A 49 10.30 4.15 2.26
C HIS A 49 10.28 2.81 2.99
N LEU A 50 9.26 2.01 2.71
CA LEU A 50 9.13 0.67 3.26
C LEU A 50 9.96 -0.30 2.43
N THR A 51 10.60 -1.25 3.09
CA THR A 51 11.11 -2.44 2.41
C THR A 51 9.94 -3.35 1.99
N THR A 52 10.18 -4.18 0.98
CA THR A 52 9.24 -5.24 0.59
C THR A 52 8.94 -6.17 1.77
N GLU A 53 9.95 -6.49 2.58
CA GLU A 53 9.79 -7.34 3.76
C GLU A 53 8.84 -6.71 4.80
N GLN A 54 8.98 -5.41 5.09
CA GLN A 54 8.09 -4.71 6.02
C GLN A 54 6.63 -4.77 5.58
N THR A 55 6.35 -4.42 4.32
CA THR A 55 4.96 -4.38 3.82
C THR A 55 4.36 -5.78 3.70
N VAL A 56 5.13 -6.79 3.30
CA VAL A 56 4.66 -8.18 3.22
C VAL A 56 4.39 -8.73 4.62
N LYS A 57 5.27 -8.46 5.59
CA LYS A 57 5.05 -8.89 6.99
C LYS A 57 3.77 -8.29 7.57
N ARG A 58 3.47 -7.02 7.27
CA ARG A 58 2.21 -6.37 7.66
C ARG A 58 1.01 -7.01 6.99
N LEU A 59 1.05 -7.25 5.67
CA LEU A 59 -0.02 -7.94 4.95
C LEU A 59 -0.29 -9.33 5.51
N VAL A 60 0.75 -10.14 5.76
CA VAL A 60 0.60 -11.48 6.33
C VAL A 60 -0.06 -11.42 7.72
N ALA A 61 0.31 -10.44 8.56
CA ALA A 61 -0.33 -10.23 9.85
C ALA A 61 -1.82 -9.87 9.69
N ILE A 62 -2.16 -8.97 8.76
CA ILE A 62 -3.55 -8.58 8.47
C ILE A 62 -4.38 -9.79 8.00
N LEU A 63 -3.84 -10.60 7.08
CA LEU A 63 -4.52 -11.79 6.57
C LEU A 63 -4.70 -12.87 7.64
N ARG A 64 -3.77 -12.99 8.58
CA ARG A 64 -3.88 -13.91 9.71
C ARG A 64 -4.91 -13.43 10.74
N ASP A 65 -4.89 -12.15 11.07
CA ASP A 65 -5.72 -11.60 12.14
C ASP A 65 -7.16 -11.32 11.68
N GLN A 66 -7.38 -11.12 10.36
CA GLN A 66 -8.68 -10.93 9.70
C GLN A 66 -9.59 -9.88 10.35
N LYS A 67 -9.01 -8.82 10.92
CA LYS A 67 -9.75 -7.71 11.56
C LYS A 67 -10.26 -6.67 10.56
N TYR A 68 -10.78 -7.12 9.42
CA TYR A 68 -11.36 -6.29 8.37
C TYR A 68 -12.63 -6.93 7.83
N LYS A 69 -13.51 -6.15 7.20
CA LYS A 69 -14.66 -6.71 6.48
C LYS A 69 -14.25 -7.04 5.05
N SER A 70 -14.78 -8.13 4.49
CA SER A 70 -14.53 -8.49 3.08
C SER A 70 -14.84 -7.30 2.16
N GLY A 71 -13.92 -7.00 1.25
CA GLY A 71 -13.95 -5.86 0.34
C GLY A 71 -13.39 -4.55 0.90
N ASN A 72 -12.93 -4.51 2.15
CA ASN A 72 -12.33 -3.29 2.71
C ASN A 72 -11.01 -2.90 2.03
N HIS A 73 -10.82 -1.59 1.93
CA HIS A 73 -9.53 -0.98 1.67
C HIS A 73 -8.75 -0.85 2.98
N VAL A 74 -7.53 -1.38 3.01
CA VAL A 74 -6.65 -1.37 4.18
C VAL A 74 -5.29 -0.83 3.75
N ASP A 75 -4.88 0.30 4.32
CA ASP A 75 -3.55 0.85 4.11
C ASP A 75 -2.55 0.29 5.13
N TYR A 76 -1.27 0.18 4.75
CA TYR A 76 -0.17 -0.24 5.64
C TYR A 76 -0.20 0.48 6.99
N PHE A 77 -0.51 1.78 7.00
CA PHE A 77 -0.54 2.64 8.19
C PHE A 77 -1.90 2.63 8.92
N SER A 78 -2.86 1.80 8.50
CA SER A 78 -4.16 1.67 9.18
C SER A 78 -3.99 0.97 10.53
N ASP A 79 -4.69 1.46 11.54
CA ASP A 79 -4.79 0.81 12.86
C ASP A 79 -5.80 -0.34 12.80
N ILE A 80 -5.37 -1.48 12.25
CA ILE A 80 -6.12 -2.75 12.24
C ILE A 80 -5.27 -3.93 12.71
#